data_AF-A0AA42P9I7-F1
#
_entry.id   AF-A0AA42P9I7-F1
#
_cell.length_a   1.000
_cell.length_b   1.000
_cell.length_c   1.000
_cell.angle_alpha   90.00
_cell.angle_beta   90.00
_cell.angle_gamma   90.00
#
_symmetry.space_group_name_H-M   'P 1'
#
loop_
_entity.id
_entity.type
_entity.pdbx_description
1 polymer ?
#
loop_
_entity_poly.entity_id
_entity_poly.type
_entity_poly.pdbx_seq_one_letter_code
_entity_poly.pdbx_strand_id
1 'polypeptide(L)'
;MNGSALPAAHAATAAPAAAPPPSLSTLADQAGSVPLTRVSLAYIEPRFKLYLRFGEPARTLRLDRWRRCAVFLPRAMFCRVRWEANDYGTIRWQLMVMQAATPLDDMQRIPGVRPGARLLLHAEGENAVPAVLERIDGIEGQGIAAIDVSPAYWRTLGNRLAARLALPEYTAERHAAWLAGKALP
;
A
#
# COMPACT_ATOMS: atom_id res chain seq x y z
N MET A 1 -54.87 -59.85 -7.84
CA MET A 1 -53.60 -59.94 -8.59
C MET A 1 -53.19 -58.52 -8.98
N ASN A 2 -52.08 -58.08 -8.40
CA ASN A 2 -51.08 -57.09 -8.80
C ASN A 2 -51.47 -55.80 -9.54
N GLY A 3 -50.99 -54.68 -8.98
CA GLY A 3 -50.46 -53.56 -9.77
C GLY A 3 -50.75 -52.20 -9.18
N SER A 4 -49.93 -51.70 -8.24
CA SER A 4 -49.86 -50.25 -7.99
C SER A 4 -48.42 -49.79 -7.90
N ALA A 5 -48.17 -48.78 -8.72
CA ALA A 5 -46.91 -48.18 -9.07
C ALA A 5 -46.34 -47.29 -7.96
N LEU A 6 -45.03 -47.11 -8.02
CA LEU A 6 -44.18 -46.23 -7.23
C LEU A 6 -44.65 -44.76 -7.27
N PRO A 7 -44.44 -43.97 -6.19
CA PRO A 7 -44.26 -42.53 -6.31
C PRO A 7 -42.79 -42.12 -6.14
N ALA A 8 -42.44 -41.07 -6.89
CA ALA A 8 -41.12 -40.50 -7.07
C ALA A 8 -40.55 -39.84 -5.80
N ALA A 9 -39.26 -40.06 -5.57
CA ALA A 9 -38.46 -39.36 -4.58
C ALA A 9 -38.27 -37.88 -4.98
N HIS A 10 -38.69 -36.95 -4.12
CA HIS A 10 -38.25 -35.56 -4.17
C HIS A 10 -37.01 -35.40 -3.28
N ALA A 11 -35.86 -35.17 -3.92
CA ALA A 11 -34.62 -34.83 -3.23
C ALA A 11 -34.71 -33.38 -2.70
N ALA A 12 -34.60 -33.23 -1.37
CA ALA A 12 -34.51 -31.94 -0.71
C ALA A 12 -33.08 -31.37 -0.87
N THR A 13 -32.94 -30.24 -1.55
CA THR A 13 -31.71 -29.47 -1.65
C THR A 13 -31.44 -28.77 -0.31
N ALA A 14 -30.43 -29.24 0.44
CA ALA A 14 -29.95 -28.57 1.64
C ALA A 14 -29.13 -27.32 1.26
N ALA A 15 -29.57 -26.14 1.70
CA ALA A 15 -28.82 -24.89 1.60
C ALA A 15 -27.57 -24.91 2.50
N PRO A 16 -26.45 -24.27 2.11
CA PRO A 16 -25.26 -24.24 2.95
C PRO A 16 -25.49 -23.34 4.17
N ALA A 17 -25.24 -23.88 5.36
CA ALA A 17 -25.28 -23.13 6.61
C ALA A 17 -24.25 -22.00 6.59
N ALA A 18 -24.74 -20.76 6.65
CA ALA A 18 -23.90 -19.57 6.77
C ALA A 18 -23.11 -19.62 8.09
N ALA A 19 -21.79 -19.42 8.00
CA ALA A 19 -20.93 -19.29 9.17
C ALA A 19 -21.41 -18.15 10.09
N PRO A 20 -21.32 -18.30 11.42
CA PRO A 20 -21.80 -17.27 12.35
C PRO A 20 -20.98 -15.98 12.18
N PRO A 21 -21.61 -14.79 12.33
CA PRO A 21 -20.90 -13.52 12.29
C PRO A 21 -19.88 -13.43 13.44
N PRO A 22 -18.70 -12.83 13.23
CA PRO A 22 -17.70 -12.69 14.28
C PRO A 22 -18.26 -11.85 15.45
N SER A 23 -18.07 -12.33 16.67
CA SER A 23 -18.57 -11.71 17.89
C SER A 23 -18.01 -10.30 18.08
N LEU A 24 -18.81 -9.39 18.65
CA LEU A 24 -18.40 -8.02 18.96
C LEU A 24 -17.12 -7.97 19.82
N SER A 25 -16.89 -8.97 20.67
CA SER A 25 -15.66 -9.09 21.44
C SER A 25 -14.44 -9.35 20.57
N THR A 26 -14.55 -10.14 19.49
CA THR A 26 -13.47 -10.36 18.52
C THR A 26 -13.21 -9.11 17.67
N LEU A 27 -14.25 -8.34 17.36
CA LEU A 27 -14.14 -7.03 16.71
C LEU A 27 -13.55 -5.96 17.66
N ALA A 28 -13.86 -6.03 18.95
CA ALA A 28 -13.33 -5.14 19.99
C ALA A 28 -11.87 -5.45 20.34
N ASP A 29 -11.48 -6.73 20.34
CA ASP A 29 -10.08 -7.15 20.50
C ASP A 29 -9.23 -6.72 19.29
N GLN A 30 -9.84 -6.66 18.09
CA GLN A 30 -9.25 -6.02 16.90
C GLN A 30 -9.21 -4.48 16.99
N ALA A 31 -10.13 -3.86 17.73
CA ALA A 31 -10.19 -2.41 17.93
C ALA A 31 -9.20 -1.89 18.99
N GLY A 32 -8.75 -2.75 19.90
CA GLY A 32 -7.75 -2.42 20.94
C GLY A 32 -6.30 -2.44 20.46
N SER A 33 -6.01 -3.08 19.33
CA SER A 33 -4.69 -3.05 18.69
C SER A 33 -4.69 -1.94 17.63
N VAL A 34 -3.96 -0.85 17.86
CA VAL A 34 -3.68 0.18 16.84
C VAL A 34 -3.36 -0.53 15.51
N PRO A 35 -4.17 -0.36 14.44
CA PRO A 35 -4.04 -1.21 13.28
C PRO A 35 -2.76 -0.85 12.53
N LEU A 36 -1.76 -1.71 12.68
CA LEU A 36 -0.50 -1.59 11.96
C LEU A 36 -0.75 -1.82 10.47
N THR A 37 -0.21 -0.92 9.65
CA THR A 37 -0.36 -1.04 8.20
C THR A 37 0.57 -2.12 7.68
N ARG A 38 0.00 -3.17 7.08
CA ARG A 38 0.71 -4.29 6.50
C ARG A 38 0.86 -4.10 5.01
N VAL A 39 2.09 -4.05 4.51
CA VAL A 39 2.44 -3.86 3.10
C VAL A 39 3.07 -5.13 2.56
N SER A 40 2.42 -5.73 1.58
CA SER A 40 2.90 -6.94 0.90
C SER A 40 3.99 -6.59 -0.10
N LEU A 41 5.07 -7.35 -0.04
CA LEU A 41 6.24 -7.29 -0.91
C LEU A 41 6.43 -8.67 -1.54
N ALA A 42 6.88 -8.71 -2.78
CA ALA A 42 7.03 -9.95 -3.50
C ALA A 42 8.12 -9.86 -4.57
N TYR A 43 8.87 -10.94 -4.73
CA TYR A 43 10.00 -11.01 -5.64
C TYR A 43 9.95 -12.32 -6.40
N ILE A 44 9.70 -12.25 -7.70
CA ILE A 44 9.63 -13.39 -8.60
C ILE A 44 10.54 -13.06 -9.79
N GLU A 45 11.79 -13.51 -9.73
CA GLU A 45 12.72 -13.29 -10.83
C GLU A 45 12.34 -14.13 -12.06
N PRO A 46 12.47 -13.62 -13.30
CA PRO A 46 12.82 -12.24 -13.69
C PRO A 46 11.61 -11.32 -13.94
N ARG A 47 10.39 -11.78 -13.61
CA ARG A 47 9.15 -11.17 -14.13
C ARG A 47 8.52 -10.13 -13.23
N PHE A 48 8.74 -10.18 -11.92
CA PHE A 48 7.97 -9.36 -10.98
C PHE A 48 8.80 -8.96 -9.75
N LYS A 49 8.86 -7.65 -9.48
CA LYS A 49 9.54 -7.07 -8.32
C LYS A 49 8.61 -6.08 -7.64
N LEU A 50 8.26 -6.35 -6.39
CA LEU A 50 7.48 -5.48 -5.53
C LEU A 50 8.25 -5.27 -4.23
N TYR A 51 8.88 -4.10 -4.12
CA TYR A 51 9.80 -3.77 -3.04
C TYR A 51 9.52 -2.36 -2.49
N LEU A 52 10.18 -2.03 -1.37
CA LEU A 52 10.14 -0.70 -0.79
C LEU A 52 11.38 0.08 -1.24
N ARG A 53 11.19 1.29 -1.80
CA ARG A 53 12.30 2.21 -2.10
C ARG A 53 12.79 2.93 -0.84
N PHE A 54 11.87 3.28 0.04
CA PHE A 54 12.15 3.82 1.36
C PHE A 54 11.00 3.53 2.32
N GLY A 55 11.26 3.66 3.61
CA GLY A 55 10.32 3.39 4.69
C GLY A 55 10.94 2.48 5.74
N GLU A 56 10.69 2.79 7.01
CA GLU A 56 11.18 2.00 8.13
C GLU A 56 10.09 1.06 8.63
N PRO A 57 10.13 -0.23 8.27
CA PRO A 57 9.17 -1.19 8.78
C PRO A 57 9.49 -1.49 10.25
N ALA A 58 8.50 -1.34 11.13
CA ALA A 58 8.63 -1.74 12.52
C ALA A 58 8.85 -3.24 12.66
N ARG A 59 8.26 -4.04 11.76
CA ARG A 59 8.48 -5.50 11.68
C ARG A 59 8.45 -5.96 10.24
N THR A 60 9.29 -6.92 9.88
CA THR A 60 9.22 -7.62 8.59
C THR A 60 8.87 -9.08 8.82
N LEU A 61 7.73 -9.52 8.29
CA LEU A 61 7.26 -10.90 8.36
C LEU A 61 7.55 -11.59 7.04
N ARG A 62 8.29 -12.71 7.05
CA ARG A 62 8.46 -13.53 5.85
C ARG A 62 7.26 -14.46 5.74
N LEU A 63 6.48 -14.32 4.66
CA LEU A 63 5.32 -15.17 4.41
C LEU A 63 5.74 -16.44 3.67
N ASP A 64 6.52 -16.28 2.60
CA ASP A 64 7.02 -17.36 1.76
C ASP A 64 8.48 -17.12 1.36
N ARG A 65 9.03 -18.02 0.54
CA ARG A 65 10.35 -17.82 -0.07
C ARG A 65 10.43 -16.55 -0.93
N TRP A 66 9.31 -16.13 -1.52
CA TRP A 66 9.23 -15.03 -2.49
C TRP A 66 8.36 -13.86 -2.01
N ARG A 67 7.63 -14.00 -0.90
CA ARG A 67 6.70 -12.99 -0.39
C ARG A 67 7.10 -12.58 1.02
N ARG A 68 7.10 -11.28 1.28
CA ARG A 68 7.36 -10.68 2.59
C ARG A 68 6.29 -9.65 2.89
N CYS A 69 6.06 -9.37 4.16
CA CYS A 69 5.13 -8.36 4.62
C CYS A 69 5.88 -7.39 5.54
N ALA A 70 5.96 -6.14 5.13
CA ALA A 70 6.45 -5.05 5.96
C ALA A 70 5.30 -4.50 6.80
N VAL A 71 5.50 -4.34 8.10
CA VAL A 71 4.52 -3.83 9.05
C VAL A 71 4.97 -2.46 9.50
N PHE A 72 4.12 -1.47 9.30
CA PHE A 72 4.38 -0.07 9.60
C PHE A 72 3.52 0.43 10.75
N LEU A 73 4.11 1.30 11.56
CA LEU A 73 3.38 2.09 12.55
C LEU A 73 2.44 3.07 11.83
N PRO A 74 1.34 3.51 12.46
CA PRO A 74 0.49 4.53 11.87
C PRO A 74 1.27 5.81 11.61
N ARG A 75 0.85 6.55 10.57
CA ARG A 75 1.50 7.78 10.08
C ARG A 75 2.92 7.60 9.52
N ALA A 76 3.49 6.40 9.57
CA ALA A 76 4.77 6.10 8.94
C ALA A 76 4.69 6.27 7.42
N MET A 77 5.72 6.90 6.86
CA MET A 77 5.86 7.16 5.43
C MET A 77 6.64 6.03 4.78
N PHE A 78 6.18 5.56 3.63
CA PHE A 78 6.88 4.54 2.86
C PHE A 78 6.60 4.68 1.37
N CYS A 79 7.57 4.26 0.57
CA CYS A 79 7.46 4.23 -0.88
C CYS A 79 7.59 2.80 -1.37
N ARG A 80 6.59 2.36 -2.14
CA ARG A 80 6.53 1.03 -2.75
C ARG A 80 6.69 1.15 -4.26
N VAL A 81 7.57 0.34 -4.82
CA VAL A 81 7.79 0.23 -6.25
C VAL A 81 7.34 -1.15 -6.71
N ARG A 82 6.48 -1.18 -7.73
CA ARG A 82 6.07 -2.36 -8.48
C ARG A 82 6.69 -2.27 -9.86
N TRP A 83 7.49 -3.26 -10.20
CA TRP A 83 8.04 -3.46 -11.53
C TRP A 83 7.66 -4.86 -12.01
N GLU A 84 7.21 -4.95 -13.26
CA GLU A 84 6.75 -6.19 -13.88
C GLU A 84 7.17 -6.19 -15.34
N ALA A 85 7.75 -7.30 -15.79
CA ALA A 85 8.22 -7.50 -17.14
C ALA A 85 7.76 -8.86 -17.69
N ASN A 86 7.52 -8.90 -18.99
CA ASN A 86 7.38 -10.13 -19.77
C ASN A 86 8.64 -10.36 -20.60
N ASP A 87 8.56 -11.36 -21.47
CA ASP A 87 9.64 -11.75 -22.37
C ASP A 87 9.94 -10.66 -23.44
N TYR A 88 9.10 -9.61 -23.54
CA TYR A 88 9.25 -8.47 -24.46
C TYR A 88 9.69 -7.17 -23.79
N GLY A 89 9.80 -7.12 -22.46
CA GLY A 89 10.23 -5.94 -21.71
C GLY A 89 9.32 -5.59 -20.53
N THR A 90 9.48 -4.36 -20.01
CA THR A 90 8.70 -3.85 -18.88
C THR A 90 7.24 -3.66 -19.28
N ILE A 91 6.32 -4.41 -18.66
CA ILE A 91 4.87 -4.25 -18.85
C ILE A 91 4.34 -3.16 -17.94
N ARG A 92 4.83 -3.15 -16.69
CA ARG A 92 4.32 -2.23 -15.67
C ARG A 92 5.42 -1.74 -14.77
N TRP A 93 5.53 -0.44 -14.68
CA TRP A 93 6.40 0.22 -13.71
C TRP A 93 5.60 1.27 -12.96
N GLN A 94 5.49 1.09 -11.66
CA GLN A 94 4.65 1.91 -10.80
C GLN A 94 5.39 2.22 -9.50
N LEU A 95 5.34 3.48 -9.08
CA LEU A 95 5.86 3.96 -7.81
C LEU A 95 4.72 4.63 -7.04
N MET A 96 4.58 4.24 -5.78
CA MET A 96 3.55 4.79 -4.89
C MET A 96 4.18 5.24 -3.58
N VAL A 97 4.06 6.52 -3.26
CA VAL A 97 4.39 7.06 -1.94
C VAL A 97 3.12 7.12 -1.12
N MET A 98 3.16 6.51 0.05
CA MET A 98 2.00 6.30 0.91
C MET A 98 2.36 6.61 2.35
N GLN A 99 1.32 6.94 3.12
CA GLN A 99 1.37 7.06 4.56
C GLN A 99 0.47 6.00 5.19
N ALA A 100 0.98 5.29 6.19
CA ALA A 100 0.19 4.37 7.00
C ALA A 100 -0.98 5.11 7.64
N ALA A 101 -2.21 4.67 7.34
CA ALA A 101 -3.41 5.35 7.81
C ALA A 101 -3.73 4.97 9.25
N THR A 102 -4.26 5.92 10.03
CA THR A 102 -4.98 5.59 11.26
C THR A 102 -6.46 5.33 10.94
N PRO A 103 -7.24 4.67 11.82
CA PRO A 103 -8.66 4.40 11.58
C PRO A 103 -9.52 5.63 11.27
N LEU A 104 -9.06 6.81 11.66
CA LEU A 104 -9.75 8.09 11.49
C LEU A 104 -9.30 8.85 10.21
N ASP A 105 -8.26 8.38 9.52
CA ASP A 105 -7.75 9.01 8.31
C ASP A 105 -8.49 8.52 7.05
N ASP A 106 -8.56 9.39 6.03
CA ASP A 106 -8.97 9.01 4.67
C ASP A 106 -8.06 7.89 4.13
N MET A 107 -8.62 6.68 4.07
CA MET A 107 -7.88 5.48 3.70
C MET A 107 -8.24 5.02 2.27
N GLN A 108 -7.23 4.87 1.42
CA GLN A 108 -7.40 4.27 0.11
C GLN A 108 -7.10 2.77 0.18
N ARG A 109 -7.98 1.96 -0.41
CA ARG A 109 -7.76 0.53 -0.58
C ARG A 109 -6.73 0.31 -1.69
N ILE A 110 -5.56 -0.16 -1.32
CA ILE A 110 -4.45 -0.42 -2.24
C ILE A 110 -4.15 -1.92 -2.20
N PRO A 111 -4.07 -2.60 -3.37
CA PRO A 111 -3.75 -4.02 -3.41
C PRO A 111 -2.44 -4.33 -2.68
N GLY A 112 -2.49 -5.30 -1.76
CA GLY A 112 -1.37 -5.69 -0.92
C GLY A 112 -1.11 -4.80 0.31
N VAL A 113 -1.91 -3.75 0.53
CA VAL A 113 -1.86 -2.93 1.75
C VAL A 113 -3.13 -3.15 2.56
N ARG A 114 -2.99 -3.56 3.83
CA ARG A 114 -4.12 -3.77 4.75
C ARG A 114 -3.88 -3.05 6.09
N PRO A 115 -4.86 -2.36 6.67
CA PRO A 115 -6.25 -2.16 6.19
C PRO A 115 -6.36 -1.26 4.96
N GLY A 116 -5.35 -0.43 4.72
CA GLY A 116 -5.19 0.47 3.59
C GLY A 116 -4.13 1.52 3.91
N ALA A 117 -3.97 2.53 3.07
CA ALA A 117 -3.04 3.62 3.32
C ALA A 117 -3.53 4.92 2.66
N ARG A 118 -3.01 6.05 3.13
CA ARG A 118 -3.23 7.34 2.49
C ARG A 118 -2.25 7.46 1.33
N LEU A 119 -2.76 7.46 0.10
CA LEU A 119 -1.96 7.65 -1.10
C LEU A 119 -1.57 9.13 -1.23
N LEU A 120 -0.28 9.40 -1.40
CA LEU A 120 0.25 10.76 -1.53
C LEU A 120 0.74 11.04 -2.94
N LEU A 121 1.44 10.07 -3.53
CA LEU A 121 1.93 10.15 -4.89
C LEU A 121 1.76 8.81 -5.57
N HIS A 122 1.34 8.86 -6.82
CA HIS A 122 1.29 7.72 -7.72
C HIS A 122 1.93 8.13 -9.04
N ALA A 123 2.95 7.38 -9.44
CA ALA A 123 3.62 7.52 -10.73
C ALA A 123 3.56 6.16 -11.44
N GLU A 124 3.23 6.17 -12.73
CA GLU A 124 3.22 4.98 -13.57
C GLU A 124 3.86 5.30 -14.92
N GLY A 125 4.67 4.37 -15.41
CA GLY A 125 5.34 4.48 -16.71
C GLY A 125 6.81 4.88 -16.65
N GLU A 126 7.46 4.73 -17.80
CA GLU A 126 8.91 4.81 -17.96
C GLU A 126 9.49 6.24 -17.89
N ASN A 127 8.65 7.27 -18.04
CA ASN A 127 9.09 8.66 -17.86
C ASN A 127 8.83 9.15 -16.42
N ALA A 128 7.65 8.82 -15.88
CA ALA A 128 7.20 9.33 -14.59
C ALA A 128 7.92 8.70 -13.41
N VAL A 129 8.16 7.37 -13.45
CA VAL A 129 8.80 6.69 -12.33
C VAL A 129 10.27 7.10 -12.17
N PRO A 130 11.11 7.12 -13.22
CA PRO A 130 12.47 7.65 -13.11
C PRO A 130 12.53 9.10 -12.66
N ALA A 131 11.66 9.97 -13.17
CA ALA A 131 11.65 11.38 -12.77
C ALA A 131 11.33 11.56 -11.27
N VAL A 132 10.45 10.72 -10.70
CA VAL A 132 10.18 10.74 -9.26
C VAL A 132 11.34 10.14 -8.47
N LEU A 133 11.97 9.07 -8.97
CA LEU A 133 13.15 8.48 -8.33
C LEU A 133 14.32 9.48 -8.28
N GLU A 134 14.59 10.19 -9.37
CA GLU A 134 15.61 11.25 -9.42
C GLU A 134 15.33 12.36 -8.39
N ARG A 135 14.05 12.71 -8.19
CA ARG A 135 13.64 13.67 -7.15
C ARG A 135 13.84 13.13 -5.74
N ILE A 136 13.60 11.83 -5.52
CA ILE A 136 13.92 11.18 -4.23
C ILE A 136 15.43 11.21 -4.01
N ASP A 137 16.21 10.84 -5.02
CA ASP A 137 17.68 10.80 -4.94
C ASP A 137 18.26 12.20 -4.68
N GLY A 138 17.70 13.25 -5.29
CA GLY A 138 18.09 14.65 -5.03
C GLY A 138 17.73 15.16 -3.62
N ILE A 139 16.72 14.57 -2.98
CA ILE A 139 16.38 14.86 -1.57
C ILE A 139 17.33 14.12 -0.64
N GLU A 140 17.56 12.84 -0.90
CA GLU A 140 18.50 12.02 -0.13
C GLU A 140 19.93 12.58 -0.24
N GLY A 141 20.31 13.14 -1.39
CA GLY A 141 21.59 13.83 -1.60
C GLY A 141 21.77 15.11 -0.77
N GLN A 142 20.67 15.73 -0.30
CA GLN A 142 20.72 16.85 0.66
C GLN A 142 20.85 16.36 2.12
N GLY A 143 20.92 15.05 2.34
CA GLY A 143 20.95 14.44 3.68
C GLY A 143 19.58 14.36 4.36
N ILE A 144 18.49 14.59 3.62
CA ILE A 144 17.13 14.51 4.14
C ILE A 144 16.58 13.11 3.84
N ALA A 145 16.18 12.38 4.87
CA ALA A 145 15.55 11.09 4.66
C ALA A 145 14.18 11.26 4.00
N ALA A 146 13.89 10.49 2.94
CA ALA A 146 12.63 10.60 2.20
C ALA A 146 11.38 10.32 3.08
N ILE A 147 11.56 9.61 4.20
CA ILE A 147 10.52 9.37 5.21
C ILE A 147 10.13 10.63 6.00
N ASP A 148 11.05 11.59 6.13
CA ASP A 148 10.87 12.85 6.84
C ASP A 148 10.41 13.98 5.92
N VAL A 149 10.19 13.70 4.64
CA VAL A 149 9.66 14.70 3.72
C VAL A 149 8.17 14.94 4.00
N SER A 150 7.77 16.21 3.95
CA SER A 150 6.38 16.63 4.17
C SER A 150 5.37 15.86 3.30
N PRO A 151 4.30 15.29 3.88
CA PRO A 151 3.22 14.67 3.10
C PRO A 151 2.55 15.63 2.10
N ALA A 152 2.54 16.93 2.39
CA ALA A 152 1.99 17.96 1.49
C ALA A 152 2.87 18.16 0.24
N TYR A 153 4.19 18.03 0.38
CA TYR A 153 5.11 18.05 -0.76
C TYR A 153 4.85 16.86 -1.68
N TRP A 154 4.72 15.65 -1.14
CA TRP A 154 4.41 14.45 -1.93
C TRP A 154 3.11 14.58 -2.73
N ARG A 155 2.05 15.13 -2.12
CA ARG A 155 0.79 15.44 -2.84
C ARG A 155 0.98 16.47 -3.94
N THR A 156 1.73 17.53 -3.67
CA THR A 156 2.02 18.57 -4.68
C THR A 156 2.81 18.00 -5.86
N LEU A 157 3.79 17.15 -5.58
CA LEU A 157 4.58 16.45 -6.58
C LEU A 157 3.68 15.53 -7.42
N GLY A 158 2.80 14.74 -6.78
CA GLY A 158 1.84 13.87 -7.47
C GLY A 158 0.86 14.64 -8.35
N ASN A 159 0.31 15.76 -7.84
CA ASN A 159 -0.58 16.62 -8.60
C ASN A 159 0.10 17.24 -9.83
N ARG A 160 1.36 17.69 -9.69
CA ARG A 160 2.13 18.23 -10.81
C ARG A 160 2.52 17.17 -11.83
N LEU A 161 2.85 15.97 -11.37
CA LEU A 161 3.11 14.83 -12.24
C LEU A 161 1.87 14.50 -13.08
N ALA A 162 0.69 14.44 -12.47
CA ALA A 162 -0.57 14.22 -13.17
C ALA A 162 -0.89 15.34 -14.18
N ALA A 163 -0.56 16.59 -13.83
CA ALA A 163 -0.70 17.75 -14.70
C ALA A 163 0.42 17.90 -15.75
N ARG A 164 1.42 17.00 -15.77
CA ARG A 164 2.62 17.06 -16.64
C ARG A 164 3.40 18.39 -16.53
N LEU A 165 3.42 18.97 -15.34
CA LEU A 165 4.16 20.18 -15.02
C LEU A 165 5.55 19.85 -14.46
N ALA A 166 6.43 20.85 -14.46
CA ALA A 166 7.77 20.73 -13.87
C ALA A 166 7.68 20.27 -12.40
N LEU A 167 8.50 19.27 -12.06
CA LEU A 167 8.53 18.69 -10.72
C LEU A 167 9.25 19.63 -9.75
N PRO A 168 8.62 20.09 -8.66
CA PRO A 168 9.22 21.03 -7.73
C PRO A 168 10.37 20.40 -6.98
N GLU A 169 11.43 21.18 -6.81
CA GLU A 169 12.52 20.83 -5.91
C GLU A 169 12.07 20.96 -4.45
N TYR A 170 12.63 20.09 -3.61
CA TYR A 170 12.47 20.17 -2.17
C TYR A 170 13.75 20.73 -1.59
N THR A 171 13.64 21.88 -0.93
CA THR A 171 14.76 22.61 -0.35
C THR A 171 14.85 22.36 1.16
N ALA A 172 16.05 22.48 1.71
CA ALA A 172 16.28 22.40 3.16
C ALA A 172 15.46 23.42 3.96
N GLU A 173 15.26 24.64 3.45
CA GLU A 173 14.41 25.67 4.08
C GLU A 173 12.97 25.19 4.23
N ARG A 174 12.41 24.56 3.19
CA ARG A 174 11.06 23.99 3.22
C ARG A 174 10.97 22.84 4.21
N HIS A 175 12.03 22.06 4.34
CA HIS A 175 12.13 20.99 5.34
C HIS A 175 12.13 21.56 6.76
N ALA A 176 12.94 22.58 7.04
CA ALA A 176 12.98 23.26 8.33
C ALA A 176 11.62 23.87 8.71
N ALA A 177 10.95 24.53 7.77
CA ALA A 177 9.61 25.08 8.00
C ALA A 177 8.57 23.99 8.33
N TRP A 178 8.67 22.83 7.67
CA TRP A 178 7.80 21.69 7.98
C TRP A 178 8.09 21.08 9.35
N LEU A 179 9.37 20.94 9.72
CA LEU A 179 9.77 20.47 11.04
C LEU A 179 9.27 21.40 12.15
N ALA A 180 9.40 22.72 11.95
CA ALA A 180 8.85 23.73 12.86
C ALA A 180 7.33 23.60 12.98
N GLY A 181 6.63 23.42 11.86
CA GLY A 181 5.18 23.19 11.84
C GLY A 181 4.73 21.90 12.54
N LYS A 182 5.58 20.86 12.56
CA LYS A 182 5.32 19.59 13.27
C LYS A 182 5.53 19.71 14.79
N ALA A 183 6.35 20.66 15.21
CA ALA A 183 6.62 20.94 16.63
C ALA A 183 5.56 21.85 17.28
N LEU A 184 4.68 22.46 16.49
CA LEU A 184 3.55 23.24 16.99
C LEU A 184 2.40 22.28 17.40
N PRO A 185 1.85 22.42 18.63
CA PRO A 185 0.81 21.55 19.17
C PRO A 185 -0.57 21.74 18.52
#